data_AF-A0A958WTP6-F1
#
_entry.id   AF-A0A958WTP6-F1
#
_cell.length_a   1.000
_cell.length_b   1.000
_cell.length_c   1.000
_cell.angle_alpha   90.00
_cell.angle_beta   90.00
_cell.angle_gamma   90.00
#
_symmetry.space_group_name_H-M   'P 1'
#
loop_
_entity.id
_entity.type
_entity.pdbx_description
1 polymer ?
#
loop_
_entity_poly.entity_id
_entity_poly.type
_entity_poly.pdbx_seq_one_letter_code
_entity_poly.pdbx_strand_id
1 'polypeptide(L)' 'MSRYIPVELRRIVVERANHLCEYCLAFEGFSAVKFQIEHIVSLKHGGQTIAENLAIACIYCYLNKGTD' A
#
# COMPACT_ATOMS: atom_id res chain seq x y z
N MET A 1 -12.84 -6.41 -5.45
CA MET A 1 -13.03 -6.96 -4.09
C MET A 1 -11.82 -6.57 -3.24
N SER A 2 -11.97 -5.63 -2.31
CA SER A 2 -10.91 -5.36 -1.34
C SER A 2 -10.91 -6.52 -0.32
N ARG A 3 -9.89 -7.38 -0.40
CA ARG A 3 -9.71 -8.49 0.54
C ARG A 3 -9.12 -7.93 1.84
N TYR A 4 -9.58 -8.44 2.97
CA TYR A 4 -9.14 -8.01 4.30
C TYR A 4 -7.62 -8.12 4.44
N ILE A 5 -6.96 -7.02 4.80
CA ILE A 5 -5.54 -6.98 5.16
C ILE A 5 -5.47 -6.91 6.70
N PRO A 6 -4.90 -7.92 7.37
CA PRO A 6 -4.69 -7.93 8.83
C PRO A 6 -4.04 -6.66 9.35
N VAL A 7 -4.48 -6.21 10.53
CA VAL A 7 -3.96 -4.99 11.17
C VAL A 7 -2.44 -5.06 11.40
N GLU A 8 -1.92 -6.25 11.76
CA GLU A 8 -0.47 -6.43 11.97
C GLU A 8 0.32 -6.22 10.68
N LEU A 9 -0.16 -6.74 9.55
CA LEU A 9 0.47 -6.51 8.25
C LEU A 9 0.42 -5.03 7.86
N ARG A 10 -0.69 -4.34 8.13
CA ARG A 10 -0.76 -2.89 7.92
C ARG A 10 0.30 -2.16 8.75
N ARG A 11 0.46 -2.52 10.02
CA ARG A 11 1.45 -1.91 10.92
C ARG A 11 2.87 -2.12 10.42
N ILE A 12 3.23 -3.36 10.07
CA ILE A 12 4.54 -3.71 9.53
C ILE A 12 4.88 -2.88 8.29
N VAL A 13 3.93 -2.76 7.35
CA VAL A 13 4.14 -2.04 6.09
C VAL A 13 4.28 -0.53 6.31
N VAL A 14 3.50 0.05 7.23
CA VAL A 14 3.59 1.48 7.55
C VAL A 14 4.90 1.79 8.28
N GLU A 15 5.25 0.99 9.30
CA GLU A 15 6.45 1.18 10.12
C GLU A 15 7.73 1.04 9.28
N ARG A 16 7.85 0.00 8.45
CA ARG A 16 9.04 -0.18 7.60
C ARG A 16 9.23 0.97 6.59
N ALA A 17 8.14 1.58 6.15
CA ALA A 17 8.14 2.65 5.17
C ALA A 17 8.32 4.03 5.81
N ASN A 18 8.43 4.13 7.14
CA ASN A 18 8.51 5.39 7.88
C ASN A 18 7.40 6.38 7.50
N HIS A 19 6.17 5.89 7.27
CA HIS A 19 5.04 6.70 6.80
C HIS A 19 5.28 7.43 5.44
N LEU A 20 6.20 6.91 4.62
CA LEU A 20 6.43 7.38 3.26
C LEU A 20 5.71 6.47 2.27
N CYS A 21 5.24 7.02 1.15
CA CYS A 21 4.78 6.23 0.02
C CYS A 21 5.96 5.42 -0.53
N GLU A 22 5.84 4.10 -0.63
CA GLU A 22 6.94 3.25 -1.10
C GLU A 22 7.25 3.44 -2.59
N TYR A 23 6.35 4.08 -3.34
CA TYR A 23 6.54 4.35 -4.77
C TYR A 23 7.18 5.71 -5.07
N CYS A 24 6.74 6.77 -4.39
CA CYS A 24 7.15 8.15 -4.69
C CYS A 24 7.80 8.89 -3.52
N LEU A 25 7.95 8.23 -2.36
CA LEU A 25 8.54 8.78 -1.14
C LEU A 25 7.82 10.02 -0.57
N ALA A 26 6.59 10.28 -1.01
CA ALA A 26 5.76 11.31 -0.40
C ALA A 26 5.49 10.97 1.06
N PHE A 27 5.57 11.97 1.95
CA PHE A 27 5.28 11.78 3.37
C PHE A 27 3.78 11.87 3.66
N GLU A 28 3.24 10.88 4.38
CA GLU A 28 1.81 10.82 4.73
C GLU A 28 1.36 12.06 5.50
N GLY A 29 2.22 12.65 6.34
CA GLY A 29 1.90 13.84 7.13
C GLY A 29 1.63 15.11 6.30
N PHE A 30 1.99 15.14 5.02
CA PHE A 30 1.64 16.24 4.11
C PHE A 30 0.37 15.98 3.29
N SER A 31 -0.28 14.83 3.50
CA SER A 31 -1.52 14.48 2.81
C SER A 31 -2.74 14.72 3.69
N ALA A 32 -3.80 15.28 3.10
CA ALA A 32 -5.10 15.37 3.74
C ALA A 32 -5.82 14.01 3.82
N VAL A 33 -5.33 13.00 3.09
CA VAL A 33 -5.91 11.66 3.04
C VAL A 33 -4.89 10.64 3.51
N LYS A 34 -5.35 9.62 4.24
CA LYS A 34 -4.50 8.49 4.64
C LYS A 34 -4.02 7.73 3.43
N PHE A 35 -2.78 7.28 3.49
CA PHE A 35 -2.23 6.40 2.47
C PHE A 35 -2.92 5.03 2.54
N GLN A 36 -2.97 4.35 1.41
CA GLN A 36 -3.61 3.05 1.28
C GLN A 36 -2.57 1.94 1.29
N ILE A 37 -2.89 0.84 1.96
CA ILE A 37 -2.11 -0.39 1.83
C ILE A 37 -2.67 -1.16 0.65
N GLU A 38 -1.81 -1.45 -0.32
CA GLU A 38 -2.17 -2.18 -1.51
C GLU A 38 -1.20 -3.31 -1.82
N HIS A 39 -1.58 -4.21 -2.73
CA HIS A 39 -0.70 -5.29 -3.17
C HIS A 39 0.19 -4.83 -4.31
N ILE A 40 1.50 -5.04 -4.23
CA ILE A 40 2.48 -4.77 -5.29
C ILE A 40 2.15 -5.62 -6.52
N VAL A 41 2.07 -6.94 -6.35
CA VAL A 41 1.47 -7.86 -7.31
C VAL A 41 0.01 -8.03 -6.95
N SER A 42 -0.90 -7.67 -7.86
CA SER A 42 -2.35 -7.75 -7.62
C SER A 42 -2.78 -9.19 -7.36
N LEU A 43 -3.80 -9.38 -6.51
CA LEU A 43 -4.35 -10.71 -6.19
C LEU A 43 -4.81 -11.48 -7.44
N LYS A 44 -5.31 -10.78 -8.46
CA LYS A 44 -5.73 -11.37 -9.75
C LYS A 44 -4.57 -11.96 -10.55
N HIS A 45 -3.33 -11.51 -10.31
CA HIS A 45 -2.11 -12.04 -10.92
C HIS A 45 -1.38 -13.00 -9.97
N GLY A 46 -2.07 -13.54 -8.95
CA GLY A 46 -1.47 -14.48 -8.00
C GLY A 46 -0.73 -13.81 -6.83
N GLY A 47 -0.86 -12.50 -6.65
CA GLY A 47 -0.30 -11.81 -5.50
C GLY A 47 -0.82 -12.34 -4.16
N GLN A 48 0.05 -12.39 -3.16
CA GLN A 48 -0.29 -12.87 -1.81
C GLN A 48 -0.47 -11.70 -0.83
N THR A 49 -1.25 -11.91 0.23
CA THR A 49 -1.39 -10.91 1.32
C THR A 49 -0.32 -11.17 2.37
N ILE A 50 0.91 -10.83 2.02
CA ILE A 50 2.13 -10.96 2.85
C ILE A 50 2.85 -9.61 2.88
N ALA A 51 3.65 -9.35 3.91
CA ALA A 51 4.31 -8.05 4.08
C ALA A 51 5.10 -7.65 2.83
N GLU A 52 5.83 -8.59 2.23
CA GLU A 52 6.70 -8.41 1.07
C GLU A 52 5.94 -8.02 -0.21
N ASN A 53 4.66 -8.34 -0.29
CA ASN A 53 3.80 -8.03 -1.43
C ASN A 53 2.79 -6.93 -1.13
N LEU A 54 2.83 -6.33 0.05
CA LEU A 54 2.04 -5.15 0.37
C LEU A 54 2.93 -3.91 0.24
N ALA A 55 2.34 -2.76 -0.01
CA ALA A 55 3.04 -1.47 0.01
C ALA A 55 2.09 -0.38 0.52
N ILE A 56 2.62 0.62 1.22
CA ILE A 56 1.89 1.85 1.51
C ILE A 56 2.02 2.82 0.32
N ALA A 57 0.88 3.27 -0.18
CA ALA A 57 0.79 4.11 -1.37
C ALA A 57 -0.01 5.38 -1.09
N CYS A 58 0.48 6.52 -1.56
CA CYS A 58 -0.32 7.73 -1.60
C CYS A 58 -1.48 7.57 -2.60
N ILE A 59 -2.50 8.43 -2.50
CA ILE A 59 -3.68 8.36 -3.38
C ILE A 59 -3.31 8.41 -4.87
N TYR A 60 -2.29 9.18 -5.24
CA TYR A 60 -1.86 9.30 -6.62
C TYR A 60 -1.22 8.01 -7.15
N CYS A 61 -0.33 7.38 -6.37
CA CYS A 61 0.31 6.13 -6.76
C CYS A 61 -0.68 4.96 -6.78
N TYR A 62 -1.56 4.90 -5.78
CA TYR A 62 -2.63 3.90 -5.69
C TYR A 62 -3.53 3.94 -6.92
N LEU A 63 -3.96 5.14 -7.34
CA LEU A 63 -4.80 5.31 -8.54
C LEU A 63 -4.03 5.05 -9.83
N ASN A 64 -2.72 5.32 -9.87
CA ASN A 64 -1.89 5.12 -11.05
C ASN A 64 -1.53 3.64 -11.30
N LYS A 65 -1.68 2.77 -10.30
CA LYS A 65 -1.28 1.36 -10.40
C LYS A 65 -2.07 0.54 -11.44
N GLY A 66 -3.11 1.12 -12.03
CA GLY A 66 -3.84 0.53 -13.16
C GLY A 66 -4.79 -0.58 -12.72
N THR A 67 -5.93 -0.67 -13.41
CA THR A 67 -6.98 -1.65 -13.11
C THR A 67 -6.78 -2.97 -13.84
N ASP A 68 -6.07 -2.97 -14.99
CA ASP A 68 -5.79 -4.18 -15.75
C ASP A 68 -4.33 -4.52 -16.06
#